data_AF-A0A2V9ZBU0-F1
#
_entry.id   AF-A0A2V9ZBU0-F1
#
_cell.length_a   1.000
_cell.length_b   1.000
_cell.length_c   1.000
_cell.angle_alpha   90.00
_cell.angle_beta   90.00
_cell.angle_gamma   90.00
#
_symmetry.space_group_name_H-M   'P 1'
#
loop_
_entity.id
_entity.type
_entity.pdbx_description
1 polymer ?
#
loop_
_entity_poly.entity_id
_entity_poly.type
_entity_poly.pdbx_seq_one_letter_code
_entity_poly.pdbx_strand_id
1 'polypeptide(L)'
;MEETLQIDGNETVVAVVAAPIVAGQLRIHHFKSKVFGNRRMLRVWLPPGYDARENRSRRYPILYLNDGQNLFEASTSFTGVEWQVDETATRLIHEGRIPPMLVVGIDNAQSDRMREYVPYRSLDIPERRVQGNKYRSF
;
A
#
# COMPACT_ATOMS: atom_id res chain seq x y z
N MET A 1 18.12 17.68 -5.79
CA MET A 1 18.21 18.92 -5.00
C MET A 1 17.14 18.80 -3.94
N GLU A 2 17.55 18.48 -2.72
CA GLU A 2 16.66 18.44 -1.55
C GLU A 2 16.47 19.86 -1.04
N GLU A 3 15.22 20.26 -0.78
CA GLU A 3 14.91 21.51 -0.11
C GLU A 3 14.30 21.17 1.26
N THR A 4 14.97 21.61 2.32
CA THR A 4 14.53 21.41 3.71
C THR A 4 13.73 22.64 4.15
N LEU A 5 12.49 22.44 4.58
CA LEU A 5 11.71 23.44 5.31
C LEU A 5 11.38 22.88 6.71
N GLN A 6 11.90 23.55 7.74
CA GLN A 6 11.44 23.38 9.13
C GLN A 6 10.23 24.29 9.37
N ILE A 7 9.16 23.73 9.96
CA ILE A 7 8.09 24.51 10.56
C ILE A 7 7.65 23.83 11.88
N ASP A 8 7.52 24.65 12.91
CA ASP A 8 7.16 24.28 14.28
C ASP A 8 5.74 23.69 14.43
N GLY A 9 5.61 22.76 15.38
CA GLY A 9 4.42 22.68 16.24
C GLY A 9 3.18 21.96 15.71
N ASN A 10 3.25 20.62 15.69
CA ASN A 10 2.11 19.70 15.79
C ASN A 10 1.12 19.61 14.60
N GLU A 11 1.63 19.24 13.42
CA GLU A 11 0.83 18.57 12.38
C GLU A 11 1.53 17.30 11.88
N THR A 12 0.77 16.22 11.71
CA THR A 12 1.28 14.97 11.14
C THR A 12 1.45 15.16 9.63
N VAL A 13 2.69 15.33 9.19
CA VAL A 13 3.00 15.50 7.76
C VAL A 13 2.64 14.22 6.99
N VAL A 14 1.66 14.31 6.09
CA VAL A 14 1.46 13.34 5.02
C VAL A 14 2.38 13.76 3.89
N ALA A 15 3.52 13.08 3.73
CA ALA A 15 4.37 13.31 2.57
C ALA A 15 3.59 12.92 1.29
N VAL A 16 3.22 13.92 0.49
CA VAL A 16 2.72 13.71 -0.86
C VAL A 16 3.93 13.76 -1.78
N VAL A 17 4.46 12.59 -2.13
CA VAL A 17 5.52 12.49 -3.13
C VAL A 17 4.86 12.51 -4.50
N ALA A 18 4.94 13.64 -5.20
CA ALA A 18 4.65 13.69 -6.62
C ALA A 18 5.90 13.20 -7.38
N ALA A 19 6.12 11.89 -7.41
CA ALA A 19 7.15 11.30 -8.25
C ALA A 19 6.60 11.09 -9.67
N PRO A 20 7.33 11.43 -10.74
CA PRO A 20 6.93 11.15 -12.13
C PRO A 20 6.97 9.66 -12.50
N ILE A 21 7.01 8.77 -11.49
CA ILE A 21 7.21 7.33 -11.60
C ILE A 21 5.89 6.58 -11.34
N VAL A 22 4.98 7.15 -10.53
CA VAL A 22 3.66 6.56 -10.27
C VAL A 22 2.64 7.11 -11.26
N ALA A 23 1.93 6.22 -11.95
CA ALA A 23 0.81 6.59 -12.81
C ALA A 23 -0.42 6.92 -11.93
N GLY A 24 -0.48 8.13 -11.35
CA GLY A 24 -1.55 8.55 -10.43
C GLY A 24 -1.00 9.23 -9.18
N GLN A 25 -1.75 9.19 -8.08
CA GLN A 25 -1.28 9.70 -6.78
C GLN A 25 -1.15 8.56 -5.79
N LEU A 26 0.05 8.41 -5.20
CA LEU A 26 0.28 7.50 -4.09
C LEU A 26 0.25 8.27 -2.76
N ARG A 27 -0.59 7.84 -1.82
CA ARG A 27 -0.66 8.39 -0.46
C ARG A 27 -0.21 7.33 0.54
N ILE A 28 0.71 7.70 1.42
CA ILE A 28 1.29 6.79 2.41
C ILE A 28 0.74 7.13 3.79
N HIS A 29 0.16 6.13 4.46
CA HIS A 29 -0.43 6.28 5.77
C HIS A 29 0.22 5.33 6.78
N HIS A 30 0.66 5.86 7.91
CA HIS A 30 1.14 5.04 9.01
C HIS A 30 -0.02 4.59 9.88
N PHE A 31 -0.07 3.30 10.23
CA PHE A 31 -1.07 2.81 11.18
C PHE A 31 -0.46 1.84 12.19
N LYS A 32 -1.04 1.80 13.38
CA LYS A 32 -0.70 0.84 14.43
C LYS A 32 -1.73 -0.29 14.41
N SER A 33 -1.29 -1.51 14.16
CA SER A 33 -2.15 -2.68 14.19
C SER A 33 -2.52 -3.02 15.63
N LYS A 34 -3.82 -3.05 15.94
CA LYS A 34 -4.31 -3.57 17.23
C LYS A 34 -4.19 -5.10 17.33
N VAL A 35 -4.20 -5.78 16.18
CA VAL A 35 -4.16 -7.25 16.09
C VAL A 35 -2.74 -7.80 16.30
N PHE A 36 -1.75 -7.13 15.71
CA PHE A 36 -0.34 -7.55 15.74
C PHE A 36 0.52 -6.72 16.68
N GLY A 37 0.02 -5.57 17.16
CA GLY A 37 0.77 -4.69 18.06
C GLY A 37 1.92 -3.93 17.39
N ASN A 38 2.11 -4.08 16.07
CA ASN A 38 3.16 -3.42 15.30
C ASN A 38 2.66 -2.17 14.56
N ARG A 39 3.61 -1.41 14.01
CA ARG A 39 3.35 -0.29 13.09
C ARG A 39 3.55 -0.76 11.66
N ARG A 40 2.73 -0.26 10.75
CA ARG A 40 2.78 -0.57 9.32
C ARG A 40 2.44 0.66 8.50
N MET A 41 2.72 0.54 7.21
CA MET A 41 2.35 1.54 6.21
C MET A 41 1.23 0.97 5.33
N LEU A 42 0.23 1.81 5.06
CA LEU A 42 -0.74 1.60 3.99
C LEU A 42 -0.34 2.50 2.83
N ARG A 43 -0.35 1.94 1.64
CA ARG A 43 -0.04 2.62 0.39
C ARG A 43 -1.31 2.72 -0.43
N VAL A 44 -1.88 3.90 -0.49
CA VAL A 44 -3.17 4.15 -1.13
C VAL A 44 -2.90 4.81 -2.47
N TRP A 45 -3.01 4.03 -3.54
CA TRP A 45 -2.97 4.55 -4.90
C TRP A 45 -4.36 5.01 -5.33
N LEU A 46 -4.40 6.21 -5.91
CA LEU A 46 -5.59 6.87 -6.39
C LEU A 46 -5.58 6.91 -7.92
N PRO A 47 -6.70 6.58 -8.58
CA PRO A 47 -6.76 6.58 -10.02
C PRO A 47 -6.65 8.00 -10.56
N PRO A 48 -6.15 8.20 -11.80
CA PRO A 48 -6.10 9.50 -12.43
C PRO A 48 -7.46 10.24 -12.37
N GLY A 49 -7.42 11.51 -12.00
CA GLY A 49 -8.61 12.36 -11.86
C GLY A 49 -9.41 12.17 -10.57
N TYR A 50 -8.92 11.39 -9.59
CA TYR A 50 -9.60 11.20 -8.30
C TYR A 50 -10.00 12.52 -7.60
N ASP A 51 -9.08 13.48 -7.49
CA ASP A 51 -9.34 14.78 -6.82
C ASP A 51 -10.04 15.81 -7.72
N ALA A 52 -10.41 15.45 -8.96
CA ALA A 52 -11.09 16.36 -9.87
C ALA A 52 -12.47 16.76 -9.31
N ARG A 53 -12.89 18.01 -9.56
CA ARG A 53 -14.10 18.59 -8.94
C ARG A 53 -15.36 17.79 -9.28
N GLU A 54 -15.45 17.33 -10.52
CA GLU A 54 -16.51 16.48 -11.05
C GLU A 54 -16.59 15.10 -10.38
N ASN A 55 -15.49 14.61 -9.81
CA ASN A 55 -15.42 13.32 -9.14
C ASN A 55 -15.64 13.40 -7.62
N ARG A 56 -15.88 14.59 -7.03
CA ARG A 56 -16.06 14.76 -5.57
C ARG A 56 -17.13 13.88 -4.95
N SER A 57 -18.22 13.60 -5.66
CA SER A 57 -19.31 12.73 -5.19
C SER A 57 -19.14 11.27 -5.63
N ARG A 58 -18.16 10.96 -6.48
CA ARG A 58 -17.94 9.62 -7.01
C ARG A 58 -17.52 8.67 -5.89
N ARG A 59 -17.98 7.42 -5.99
CA ARG A 59 -17.51 6.32 -5.15
C ARG A 59 -16.67 5.39 -6.01
N TYR A 60 -15.59 4.89 -5.42
CA TYR A 60 -14.64 4.01 -6.09
C TYR A 60 -14.63 2.67 -5.36
N PRO A 61 -14.65 1.53 -6.08
CA PRO A 61 -14.34 0.25 -5.47
C PRO A 61 -12.90 0.26 -4.94
N ILE A 62 -12.64 -0.58 -3.94
CA ILE A 62 -11.33 -0.67 -3.30
C ILE A 62 -10.78 -2.08 -3.49
N LEU A 63 -9.55 -2.19 -3.99
CA LEU A 63 -8.77 -3.42 -4.03
C LEU A 63 -7.69 -3.37 -2.95
N TYR A 64 -7.73 -4.31 -2.01
CA TYR A 64 -6.69 -4.47 -1.00
C TYR A 64 -5.67 -5.50 -1.48
N LEU A 65 -4.39 -5.16 -1.39
CA LEU A 65 -3.28 -6.04 -1.76
C LEU A 65 -2.29 -6.14 -0.60
N ASN A 66 -1.84 -7.35 -0.31
CA ASN A 66 -0.75 -7.58 0.64
C ASN A 66 0.61 -7.27 0.00
N ASP A 67 1.64 -7.17 0.84
CA ASP A 67 3.01 -6.84 0.40
C ASP A 67 3.09 -5.47 -0.30
N GLY A 68 2.42 -4.48 0.30
CA GLY A 68 2.28 -3.12 -0.21
C GLY A 68 3.58 -2.48 -0.72
N GLN A 69 4.70 -2.76 -0.07
CA GLN A 69 6.01 -2.22 -0.41
C GLN A 69 6.52 -2.66 -1.79
N ASN A 70 5.98 -3.75 -2.35
CA ASN A 70 6.37 -4.24 -3.68
C ASN A 70 5.51 -3.65 -4.81
N LEU A 71 4.42 -2.94 -4.52
CA LEU A 71 3.35 -2.73 -5.51
C LEU A 71 3.60 -1.59 -6.51
N PHE A 72 4.17 -0.47 -6.04
CA PHE A 72 4.11 0.82 -6.75
C PHE A 72 5.45 1.51 -6.98
N GLU A 73 6.50 1.12 -6.24
CA GLU A 73 7.81 1.74 -6.37
C GLU A 73 8.93 0.70 -6.20
N ALA A 74 9.78 0.59 -7.22
CA ALA A 74 10.93 -0.30 -7.22
C ALA A 74 11.88 -0.06 -6.04
N SER A 75 12.05 1.20 -5.62
CA SER A 75 12.90 1.61 -4.49
C SER A 75 12.44 1.03 -3.15
N THR A 76 11.15 0.71 -3.01
CA THR A 76 10.58 0.12 -1.79
C THR A 76 10.33 -1.37 -1.89
N SER A 77 10.52 -1.95 -3.07
CA SER A 77 10.36 -3.38 -3.31
C SER A 77 11.47 -4.21 -2.66
N PHE A 78 11.10 -5.38 -2.14
CA PHE A 78 12.02 -6.31 -1.52
C PHE A 78 13.17 -6.75 -2.47
N THR A 79 12.89 -6.88 -3.77
CA THR A 79 13.87 -7.31 -4.78
C THR A 79 14.36 -6.17 -5.65
N GLY A 80 13.99 -4.91 -5.35
CA GLY A 80 14.27 -3.76 -6.21
C GLY A 80 13.47 -3.76 -7.52
N VAL A 81 12.46 -4.64 -7.65
CA VAL A 81 11.58 -4.74 -8.82
C VAL A 81 10.14 -4.67 -8.32
N GLU A 82 9.40 -3.66 -8.73
CA GLU A 82 7.99 -3.51 -8.38
C GLU A 82 7.07 -4.41 -9.21
N TRP A 83 5.83 -4.54 -8.78
CA TRP A 83 4.81 -5.33 -9.47
C TRP A 83 3.99 -4.52 -10.48
N GLN A 84 4.26 -3.21 -10.59
CA GLN A 84 3.68 -2.30 -11.58
C GLN A 84 2.16 -2.24 -11.53
N VAL A 85 1.62 -2.15 -10.31
CA VAL A 85 0.18 -2.20 -10.09
C VAL A 85 -0.50 -0.95 -10.61
N ASP A 86 0.09 0.23 -10.40
CA ASP A 86 -0.46 1.51 -10.82
C ASP A 86 -0.41 1.72 -12.32
N GLU A 87 0.65 1.31 -13.01
CA GLU A 87 0.74 1.38 -14.47
C GLU A 87 -0.26 0.42 -15.11
N THR A 88 -0.36 -0.80 -14.58
CA THR A 88 -1.33 -1.79 -15.05
C THR A 88 -2.75 -1.30 -14.84
N ALA A 89 -3.09 -0.80 -13.65
CA ALA A 89 -4.41 -0.28 -13.34
C ALA A 89 -4.74 0.94 -14.21
N THR A 90 -3.82 1.90 -14.33
CA THR A 90 -3.99 3.09 -15.17
C THR A 90 -4.29 2.71 -16.61
N ARG A 91 -3.49 1.81 -17.19
CA ARG A 91 -3.69 1.34 -18.55
C ARG A 91 -5.06 0.68 -18.73
N LEU A 92 -5.44 -0.25 -17.84
CA LEU A 92 -6.72 -0.95 -17.93
C LEU A 92 -7.93 -0.02 -17.72
N ILE A 93 -7.80 1.01 -16.87
CA ILE A 93 -8.81 2.06 -16.68
C ILE A 93 -8.94 2.89 -17.96
N HIS A 94 -7.82 3.31 -18.55
CA HIS A 94 -7.81 4.09 -19.78
C HIS A 94 -8.38 3.29 -20.97
N GLU A 95 -8.10 1.99 -21.04
CA GLU A 95 -8.68 1.06 -22.03
C GLU A 95 -10.17 0.73 -21.74
N GLY A 96 -10.75 1.21 -20.63
CA GLY A 96 -12.15 0.93 -20.26
C GLY A 96 -12.43 -0.52 -19.85
N ARG A 97 -11.38 -1.31 -19.54
CA ARG A 97 -11.49 -2.73 -19.20
C ARG A 97 -11.82 -2.99 -17.73
N ILE A 98 -11.45 -2.05 -16.86
CA ILE A 98 -11.84 -2.03 -15.44
C ILE A 98 -12.34 -0.63 -15.08
N PRO A 99 -13.25 -0.48 -14.11
CA PRO A 99 -13.62 0.84 -13.62
C PRO A 99 -12.46 1.49 -12.85
N PRO A 100 -12.38 2.83 -12.80
CA PRO A 100 -11.51 3.53 -11.86
C PRO A 100 -11.72 3.02 -10.44
N MET A 101 -10.62 2.77 -9.72
CA MET A 101 -10.65 2.14 -8.40
C MET A 101 -9.50 2.64 -7.52
N LEU A 102 -9.67 2.47 -6.20
CA LEU A 102 -8.60 2.67 -5.23
C LEU A 102 -7.83 1.36 -5.05
N VAL A 103 -6.51 1.43 -4.96
CA VAL A 103 -5.70 0.27 -4.56
C VAL A 103 -5.03 0.59 -3.22
N VAL A 104 -5.24 -0.29 -2.24
CA VAL A 104 -4.66 -0.18 -0.90
C VAL A 104 -3.67 -1.32 -0.70
N GLY A 105 -2.38 -1.00 -0.84
CA GLY A 105 -1.28 -1.87 -0.46
C GLY A 105 -1.08 -1.87 1.06
N ILE A 106 -0.96 -3.06 1.64
CA ILE A 106 -0.66 -3.25 3.06
C ILE A 106 0.77 -3.77 3.16
N ASP A 107 1.69 -2.95 3.64
CA ASP A 107 3.07 -3.38 3.85
C ASP A 107 3.10 -4.55 4.84
N ASN A 108 3.91 -5.55 4.54
CA ASN A 108 4.13 -6.66 5.45
C ASN A 108 4.95 -6.22 6.68
N ALA A 109 5.06 -7.08 7.68
CA ALA A 109 5.90 -6.84 8.86
C ALA A 109 7.38 -7.24 8.65
N GLN A 110 7.90 -7.08 7.43
CA GLN A 110 9.28 -7.39 7.05
C GLN A 110 9.71 -8.81 7.49
N SER A 111 10.60 -8.93 8.47
CA SER A 111 11.07 -10.22 9.00
C SER A 111 9.95 -11.06 9.62
N ASP A 112 8.88 -10.42 10.12
CA ASP A 112 7.70 -11.09 10.64
C ASP A 112 6.66 -11.42 9.54
N ARG A 113 6.91 -11.13 8.26
CA ARG A 113 5.97 -11.43 7.15
C ARG A 113 5.49 -12.88 7.17
N MET A 114 6.43 -13.83 7.21
CA MET A 114 6.09 -15.26 7.23
C MET A 114 5.31 -15.62 8.48
N ARG A 115 5.69 -15.01 9.62
CA ARG A 115 5.02 -15.20 10.88
C ARG A 115 3.56 -14.80 10.82
N GLU A 116 3.27 -13.67 10.21
CA GLU A 116 1.91 -13.15 10.13
C GLU A 116 1.07 -13.77 9.01
N TYR A 117 1.64 -14.10 7.86
CA TYR A 117 0.86 -14.61 6.73
C TYR A 117 0.60 -16.11 6.79
N VAL A 118 1.45 -16.88 7.46
CA VAL A 118 1.26 -18.33 7.53
C VAL A 118 0.16 -18.67 8.55
N PRO A 119 -0.95 -19.33 8.14
CA PRO A 119 -2.09 -19.55 9.01
C PRO A 119 -1.87 -20.68 10.04
N TYR A 120 -1.08 -21.70 9.69
CA TYR A 120 -0.81 -22.86 10.53
C TYR A 120 0.63 -23.34 10.36
N ARG A 121 1.16 -24.02 11.38
CA ARG A 121 2.52 -24.59 11.32
C ARG A 121 2.52 -25.75 10.32
N SER A 122 3.57 -25.82 9.50
CA SER A 122 3.84 -26.97 8.63
C SER A 122 5.30 -27.40 8.80
N LEU A 123 5.59 -28.68 8.55
CA LEU A 123 6.96 -29.18 8.52
C LEU A 123 7.77 -28.57 7.35
N ASP A 124 7.09 -28.17 6.29
CA ASP A 124 7.71 -27.58 5.09
C ASP A 124 8.01 -26.08 5.22
N ILE A 125 7.51 -25.44 6.28
CA ILE A 125 7.66 -24.00 6.51
C ILE A 125 8.62 -23.80 7.70
N PRO A 126 9.76 -23.12 7.50
CA PRO A 126 10.73 -22.88 8.58
C PRO A 126 10.17 -22.06 9.76
N GLU A 127 9.19 -21.19 9.49
CA GLU A 127 8.58 -20.33 10.52
C GLU A 127 7.68 -21.13 11.47
N ARG A 128 8.13 -21.27 12.72
CA ARG A 128 7.42 -22.03 13.77
C ARG A 128 6.50 -21.19 14.64
N ARG A 129 6.66 -19.86 14.65
CA ARG A 129 5.94 -18.91 15.52
C ARG A 129 4.78 -18.22 14.80
N VAL A 130 4.14 -18.93 13.86
CA VAL A 130 3.04 -18.44 13.03
C VAL A 130 1.92 -17.77 13.84
N GLN A 131 1.33 -16.74 13.26
CA GLN A 131 0.27 -15.88 13.78
C GLN A 131 -0.84 -15.63 12.74
N GLY A 132 -0.81 -16.31 11.58
CA GLY A 132 -1.80 -16.06 10.53
C GLY A 132 -3.23 -16.44 10.90
N ASN A 133 -3.43 -17.24 11.94
CA ASN A 133 -4.74 -17.45 12.54
C ASN A 133 -5.41 -16.15 13.03
N LYS A 134 -4.63 -15.09 13.33
CA LYS A 134 -5.16 -13.77 13.68
C LYS A 134 -5.89 -13.07 12.51
N TYR A 135 -5.62 -13.48 11.27
CA TYR A 135 -6.43 -13.04 10.11
C TYR A 135 -7.80 -13.72 10.06
N ARG A 136 -8.05 -14.80 10.82
CA ARG A 136 -9.39 -15.41 10.83
C ARG A 136 -10.32 -14.81 11.89
N SER A 137 -9.73 -14.15 12.89
CA SER A 137 -10.44 -13.63 14.06
C SER A 137 -10.98 -12.21 13.89
N PHE A 138 -10.90 -11.63 12.68
CA PHE A 138 -11.55 -10.37 12.35
C PHE A 138 -12.95 -10.58 11.78
#